data_AF-A0A831X1I2-F1
#
_entry.id   AF-A0A831X1I2-F1
#
_cell.length_a   1.000
_cell.length_b   1.000
_cell.length_c   1.000
_cell.angle_alpha   90.00
_cell.angle_beta   90.00
_cell.angle_gamma   90.00
#
_symmetry.space_group_name_H-M   'P 1'
#
loop_
_entity.id
_entity.type
_entity.pdbx_description
1 polymer ?
#
loop_
_entity_poly.entity_id
_entity_poly.type
_entity_poly.pdbx_seq_one_letter_code
_entity_poly.pdbx_strand_id
1 'polypeptide(L)'
;MRRGTWMREFIRKPWLIVCLALILVITSFPWPGPQRANAQLPTAVDELVGDWLPQPGVNNTNSPFQFGAQGGAGTAGMPDIPSLGQADPTAQSAGGMPIDPVSLPSGSLILNQDDMVIDAPGFPITLQRMYLSERKANDGAFGFGWMFPYAHKLQMFADFNIVEQRPDGSEIRYTFYPANANQYVDSFDGDSMIYYNLNQGTYISDEPYGSKLERLSQNEYKLTTPEGITYTFKGYDAVWREQSKDAGKLLAVQDRNGNTVSLSYDSQGRLTVVTDSVGRALTLEYTGDRVSAIVDVLDRRTVYAYDAAGNLSSVTRPDGLVWTYTYDNEHRLTSTTRPDTGVEAFVYSGDRVIRYTKANSLITNMNTVRMRT
;
A
#
# COMPACT_ATOMS: atom_id res chain seq x y z
N MET A 1 6.23 -24.88 69.11
CA MET A 1 6.99 -26.14 69.33
C MET A 1 7.53 -26.62 67.99
N ARG A 2 8.86 -26.80 67.89
CA ARG A 2 9.69 -27.67 67.01
C ARG A 2 9.35 -27.67 65.50
N ARG A 3 10.13 -27.12 64.55
CA ARG A 3 11.59 -27.27 64.21
C ARG A 3 12.08 -28.72 64.11
N GLY A 4 12.57 -29.08 62.91
CA GLY A 4 13.39 -30.24 62.54
C GLY A 4 13.45 -30.28 61.00
N THR A 5 14.45 -29.74 60.30
CA THR A 5 15.91 -30.00 60.30
C THR A 5 16.23 -31.44 59.88
N TRP A 6 16.59 -31.63 58.61
CA TRP A 6 17.61 -32.59 58.20
C TRP A 6 18.58 -31.90 57.24
N MET A 7 19.85 -32.09 57.54
CA MET A 7 21.03 -31.43 57.01
C MET A 7 21.99 -32.55 56.55
N ARG A 8 22.92 -32.19 55.66
CA ARG A 8 24.20 -32.86 55.31
C ARG A 8 24.14 -33.81 54.09
N GLU A 9 25.11 -33.82 53.16
CA GLU A 9 26.44 -33.22 53.13
C GLU A 9 27.07 -33.26 51.71
N PHE A 10 27.77 -32.18 51.35
CA PHE A 10 29.11 -32.13 50.72
C PHE A 10 29.43 -32.80 49.37
N ILE A 11 29.85 -31.97 48.39
CA ILE A 11 31.20 -32.05 47.78
C ILE A 11 31.76 -30.62 47.57
N ARG A 12 32.98 -30.43 48.13
CA ARG A 12 33.97 -29.34 48.04
C ARG A 12 34.72 -29.45 46.69
N LYS A 13 35.36 -28.48 46.02
CA LYS A 13 35.95 -27.17 46.35
C LYS A 13 36.51 -26.54 45.03
N PRO A 14 36.81 -25.22 45.02
CA PRO A 14 37.43 -24.46 43.93
C PRO A 14 38.96 -24.30 44.12
N TRP A 15 39.72 -24.07 43.04
CA TRP A 15 41.14 -23.64 43.03
C TRP A 15 41.36 -22.66 41.86
N LEU A 16 41.49 -21.34 42.09
CA LEU A 16 42.74 -20.55 42.21
C LEU A 16 43.65 -20.64 40.96
N ILE A 17 43.75 -19.61 40.10
CA ILE A 17 44.60 -18.39 40.22
C ILE A 17 45.97 -18.68 40.81
N VAL A 18 47.01 -18.60 39.97
CA VAL A 18 48.35 -17.97 40.19
C VAL A 18 49.25 -18.39 39.01
N CYS A 19 49.73 -17.42 38.22
CA CYS A 19 51.14 -17.28 37.80
C CYS A 19 51.28 -16.12 36.80
N LEU A 20 51.58 -14.97 37.39
CA LEU A 20 52.15 -13.79 36.77
C LEU A 20 53.65 -14.07 36.44
N ALA A 21 54.16 -13.38 35.43
CA ALA A 21 55.59 -13.11 35.14
C ALA A 21 56.41 -14.14 34.34
N LEU A 22 56.54 -13.89 33.03
CA LEU A 22 57.82 -14.03 32.34
C LEU A 22 57.93 -12.97 31.22
N ILE A 23 58.78 -11.98 31.47
CA ILE A 23 59.19 -10.89 30.56
C ILE A 23 60.47 -11.34 29.87
N LEU A 24 60.58 -11.26 28.53
CA LEU A 24 61.60 -10.46 27.82
C LEU A 24 61.51 -10.58 26.28
N VAL A 25 61.18 -9.46 25.65
CA VAL A 25 61.87 -8.81 24.51
C VAL A 25 62.23 -9.68 23.30
N ILE A 26 61.45 -9.52 22.21
CA ILE A 26 62.04 -9.29 20.89
C ILE A 26 61.41 -8.04 20.27
N THR A 27 62.32 -7.21 19.83
CA THR A 27 62.28 -5.85 19.30
C THR A 27 61.52 -5.70 17.97
N SER A 28 60.81 -4.56 17.87
CA SER A 28 60.72 -3.67 16.70
C SER A 28 60.40 -4.27 15.32
N PHE A 29 59.12 -4.22 14.93
CA PHE A 29 58.72 -3.89 13.56
C PHE A 29 57.45 -3.04 13.62
N PRO A 30 57.49 -1.75 13.20
CA PRO A 30 56.27 -0.95 13.08
C PRO A 30 55.45 -1.47 11.90
N TRP A 31 54.27 -1.99 12.21
CA TRP A 31 53.23 -2.27 11.23
C TRP A 31 52.86 -0.96 10.51
N PRO A 32 52.92 -0.89 9.18
CA PRO A 32 52.49 0.32 8.48
C PRO A 32 50.99 0.47 8.67
N GLY A 33 50.59 1.47 9.45
CA GLY A 33 49.21 1.92 9.47
C GLY A 33 48.78 2.32 8.05
N PRO A 34 47.49 2.22 7.70
CA PRO A 34 47.02 2.61 6.38
C PRO A 34 47.43 4.06 6.12
N GLN A 35 48.34 4.24 5.18
CA GLN A 35 48.73 5.55 4.70
C GLN A 35 47.48 6.22 4.13
N ARG A 36 47.19 7.43 4.60
CA ARG A 36 46.31 8.34 3.86
C ARG A 36 46.99 8.55 2.51
N ALA A 37 46.41 8.00 1.45
CA ALA A 37 46.82 8.33 0.11
C ALA A 37 46.60 9.84 -0.06
N ASN A 38 47.70 10.59 -0.03
CA ASN A 38 47.78 11.91 -0.64
C ASN A 38 47.67 11.68 -2.15
N ALA A 39 46.44 11.52 -2.63
CA ALA A 39 46.17 11.74 -4.03
C ALA A 39 46.28 13.26 -4.25
N GLN A 40 47.43 13.70 -4.74
CA GLN A 40 47.52 14.98 -5.44
C GLN A 40 46.42 14.98 -6.50
N LEU A 41 45.55 15.98 -6.45
CA LEU A 41 44.55 16.22 -7.49
C LEU A 41 45.28 16.32 -8.83
N PRO A 42 44.91 15.54 -9.86
CA PRO A 42 45.42 15.79 -11.19
C PRO A 42 44.95 17.19 -11.64
N THR A 43 45.90 18.11 -11.75
CA THR A 43 45.74 19.42 -12.37
C THR A 43 45.63 19.24 -13.88
N ALA A 44 44.41 18.95 -14.35
CA ALA A 44 43.92 19.20 -15.70
C ALA A 44 42.48 18.67 -15.74
N VAL A 45 41.54 19.45 -15.21
CA VAL A 45 40.12 19.23 -15.51
C VAL A 45 39.81 20.05 -16.74
N ASP A 46 39.61 19.31 -17.82
CA ASP A 46 39.04 19.71 -19.10
C ASP A 46 37.90 20.73 -18.91
N GLU A 47 37.96 21.83 -19.66
CA GLU A 47 37.11 23.02 -19.59
C GLU A 47 35.68 22.78 -20.14
N LEU A 48 34.92 21.81 -19.60
CA LEU A 48 33.56 21.54 -20.10
C LEU A 48 32.48 21.31 -19.04
N VAL A 49 32.65 21.83 -17.82
CA VAL A 49 31.55 21.94 -16.83
C VAL A 49 31.67 23.23 -15.99
N GLY A 50 32.00 24.37 -16.64
CA GLY A 50 32.15 25.69 -15.99
C GLY A 50 31.02 26.68 -16.25
N ASP A 51 30.19 26.46 -17.28
CA ASP A 51 29.27 27.49 -17.80
C ASP A 51 27.80 27.33 -17.36
N TRP A 52 27.50 26.47 -16.39
CA TRP A 52 26.12 26.19 -15.96
C TRP A 52 25.82 26.46 -14.49
N LEU A 53 26.64 27.29 -13.83
CA LEU A 53 26.29 27.83 -12.52
C LEU A 53 26.07 29.34 -12.62
N PRO A 54 24.89 29.87 -12.26
CA PRO A 54 24.65 31.31 -12.25
C PRO A 54 25.51 31.99 -11.18
N GLN A 55 26.26 33.04 -11.58
CA GLN A 55 26.97 33.90 -10.65
C GLN A 55 26.00 34.95 -10.06
N PRO A 56 25.98 35.18 -8.74
CA PRO A 56 25.08 36.17 -8.14
C PRO A 56 25.43 37.60 -8.62
N GLY A 57 24.47 38.28 -9.26
CA GLY A 57 24.51 39.74 -9.43
C GLY A 57 24.73 40.28 -10.85
N VAL A 58 24.73 39.46 -11.90
CA VAL A 58 24.81 39.94 -13.30
C VAL A 58 23.64 39.42 -14.13
N ASN A 59 22.77 40.31 -14.60
CA ASN A 59 21.64 39.98 -15.48
C ASN A 59 22.09 40.08 -16.95
N ASN A 60 22.36 38.95 -17.60
CA ASN A 60 22.52 38.88 -19.06
C ASN A 60 21.22 38.39 -19.72
N THR A 61 20.52 39.33 -20.35
CA THR A 61 19.23 39.17 -21.02
C THR A 61 19.36 38.63 -22.44
N ASN A 62 19.81 37.39 -22.61
CA ASN A 62 19.57 36.59 -23.82
C ASN A 62 19.75 35.11 -23.48
N SER A 63 18.71 34.52 -22.91
CA SER A 63 18.55 33.07 -22.75
C SER A 63 17.24 32.69 -23.45
N PRO A 64 17.17 31.61 -24.26
CA PRO A 64 15.95 31.23 -24.98
C PRO A 64 14.81 30.73 -24.07
N PHE A 65 14.96 30.85 -22.76
CA PHE A 65 13.93 30.62 -21.76
C PHE A 65 13.61 31.93 -21.04
N GLN A 66 12.71 32.74 -21.61
CA GLN A 66 12.09 33.85 -20.90
C GLN A 66 10.70 33.43 -20.42
N PHE A 67 10.57 33.26 -19.10
CA PHE A 67 9.31 33.00 -18.42
C PHE A 67 8.50 34.28 -18.27
N GLY A 68 7.23 34.19 -18.66
CA GLY A 68 6.22 35.22 -18.50
C GLY A 68 4.82 34.62 -18.39
N ALA A 69 4.63 33.61 -17.53
CA ALA A 69 3.42 33.31 -16.77
C ALA A 69 3.68 32.06 -15.92
N GLN A 70 3.20 32.09 -14.68
CA GLN A 70 3.62 31.27 -13.56
C GLN A 70 3.17 29.80 -13.64
N GLY A 71 3.97 28.92 -13.05
CA GLY A 71 3.55 27.59 -12.58
C GLY A 71 4.04 26.44 -13.45
N GLY A 72 5.30 26.02 -13.27
CA GLY A 72 5.80 24.77 -13.82
C GLY A 72 5.04 23.58 -13.23
N ALA A 73 4.21 22.95 -14.06
CA ALA A 73 3.68 21.63 -13.80
C ALA A 73 4.82 20.63 -13.93
N GLY A 74 5.42 20.24 -12.80
CA GLY A 74 6.10 18.96 -12.73
C GLY A 74 5.08 17.89 -13.06
N THR A 75 5.38 17.02 -14.03
CA THR A 75 4.56 15.87 -14.37
C THR A 75 4.72 14.78 -13.32
N ALA A 76 4.24 15.08 -12.12
CA ALA A 76 3.51 14.14 -11.28
C ALA A 76 2.04 14.28 -11.68
N GLY A 77 1.57 13.48 -12.63
CA GLY A 77 0.14 13.24 -12.84
C GLY A 77 -0.14 11.84 -12.27
N MET A 78 -1.01 11.63 -11.30
CA MET A 78 -2.33 12.23 -11.08
C MET A 78 -2.49 12.82 -9.66
N PRO A 79 -3.16 13.97 -9.56
CA PRO A 79 -4.42 14.06 -8.80
C PRO A 79 -5.44 14.96 -9.57
N ASP A 80 -6.77 14.81 -9.57
CA ASP A 80 -7.79 14.19 -8.72
C ASP A 80 -9.04 13.84 -9.54
N ILE A 81 -9.88 12.89 -9.09
CA ILE A 81 -11.26 13.07 -8.58
C ILE A 81 -11.62 11.79 -7.78
N PRO A 82 -12.33 11.87 -6.65
CA PRO A 82 -12.60 10.72 -5.81
C PRO A 82 -13.72 9.89 -6.43
N SER A 83 -13.37 8.66 -6.80
CA SER A 83 -14.31 7.57 -6.92
C SER A 83 -13.77 6.44 -6.07
N LEU A 84 -14.61 5.81 -5.24
CA LEU A 84 -14.25 4.57 -4.53
C LEU A 84 -14.21 3.39 -5.51
N GLY A 85 -13.46 3.54 -6.61
CA GLY A 85 -13.49 2.66 -7.77
C GLY A 85 -13.93 3.42 -9.00
N GLN A 86 -12.97 3.92 -9.76
CA GLN A 86 -12.96 3.90 -11.22
C GLN A 86 -11.61 4.47 -11.61
N ALA A 87 -10.70 3.62 -12.07
CA ALA A 87 -9.73 4.06 -13.04
C ALA A 87 -10.50 4.61 -14.25
N ASP A 88 -10.18 5.84 -14.63
CA ASP A 88 -10.74 6.55 -15.78
C ASP A 88 -10.86 5.64 -17.02
N PRO A 89 -12.08 5.28 -17.48
CA PRO A 89 -12.26 4.51 -18.70
C PRO A 89 -12.05 5.36 -19.96
N THR A 90 -11.84 6.68 -19.80
CA THR A 90 -11.67 7.68 -20.87
C THR A 90 -10.31 8.35 -20.87
N ALA A 91 -9.32 7.84 -20.13
CA ALA A 91 -7.91 8.14 -20.37
C ALA A 91 -7.46 7.47 -21.68
N GLN A 92 -8.11 7.82 -22.79
CA GLN A 92 -7.41 7.98 -24.04
C GLN A 92 -6.30 8.97 -23.75
N SER A 93 -5.06 8.48 -23.74
CA SER A 93 -3.91 9.35 -23.97
C SER A 93 -4.29 10.32 -25.08
N ALA A 94 -3.93 11.60 -24.92
CA ALA A 94 -3.86 12.50 -26.05
C ALA A 94 -3.06 11.76 -27.16
N GLY A 95 -3.77 11.23 -28.17
CA GLY A 95 -3.25 10.24 -29.11
C GLY A 95 -3.33 8.77 -28.67
N GLY A 96 -4.52 8.18 -28.63
CA GLY A 96 -4.85 6.92 -29.30
C GLY A 96 -4.06 5.61 -29.04
N MET A 97 -3.32 5.44 -27.95
CA MET A 97 -2.75 4.13 -27.58
C MET A 97 -3.51 3.49 -26.42
N PRO A 98 -3.87 2.19 -26.52
CA PRO A 98 -4.36 1.43 -25.37
C PRO A 98 -3.33 1.51 -24.22
N ILE A 99 -3.82 1.67 -22.99
CA ILE A 99 -2.98 1.52 -21.80
C ILE A 99 -2.43 0.10 -21.80
N ASP A 100 -1.11 -0.04 -21.91
CA ASP A 100 -0.44 -1.33 -21.75
C ASP A 100 -0.56 -1.75 -20.28
N PRO A 101 -1.14 -2.92 -19.98
CA PRO A 101 -1.27 -3.38 -18.60
C PRO A 101 0.09 -3.75 -17.97
N VAL A 102 1.17 -3.80 -18.75
CA VAL A 102 2.52 -4.09 -18.27
C VAL A 102 3.35 -2.82 -18.15
N SER A 103 3.83 -2.53 -16.95
CA SER A 103 4.77 -1.43 -16.69
C SER A 103 6.14 -1.72 -17.32
N LEU A 104 6.63 -0.83 -18.21
CA LEU A 104 7.92 -1.02 -18.89
C LEU A 104 9.13 -1.08 -17.93
N PRO A 105 9.26 -0.20 -16.91
CA PRO A 105 10.44 -0.20 -16.04
C PRO A 105 10.50 -1.43 -15.13
N SER A 106 9.36 -1.84 -14.58
CA SER A 106 9.30 -2.92 -13.57
C SER A 106 8.94 -4.28 -14.17
N GLY A 107 8.25 -4.33 -15.31
CA GLY A 107 7.64 -5.55 -15.86
C GLY A 107 6.40 -5.99 -15.08
N SER A 108 5.86 -5.15 -14.21
CA SER A 108 4.73 -5.48 -13.35
C SER A 108 3.43 -5.40 -14.12
N LEU A 109 2.55 -6.38 -13.90
CA LEU A 109 1.21 -6.43 -14.49
C LEU A 109 0.21 -5.76 -13.56
N ILE A 110 -0.54 -4.79 -14.11
CA ILE A 110 -1.66 -4.11 -13.47
C ILE A 110 -2.89 -4.28 -14.36
N LEU A 111 -3.96 -4.87 -13.83
CA LEU A 111 -5.22 -5.03 -14.56
C LEU A 111 -6.40 -4.54 -13.74
N ASN A 112 -7.14 -3.60 -14.29
CA ASN A 112 -8.40 -3.14 -13.72
C ASN A 112 -9.58 -3.88 -14.37
N GLN A 113 -10.56 -4.27 -13.55
CA GLN A 113 -11.74 -5.03 -13.96
C GLN A 113 -12.97 -4.39 -13.33
N ASP A 114 -13.80 -3.77 -14.16
CA ASP A 114 -15.10 -3.25 -13.71
C ASP A 114 -16.11 -4.39 -13.70
N ASP A 115 -16.53 -4.79 -12.50
CA ASP A 115 -17.55 -5.82 -12.36
C ASP A 115 -18.94 -5.19 -12.26
N MET A 116 -19.06 -4.03 -11.60
CA MET A 116 -20.33 -3.34 -11.42
C MET A 116 -20.14 -1.86 -11.07
N VAL A 117 -21.05 -1.03 -11.60
CA VAL A 117 -21.18 0.39 -11.29
C VAL A 117 -22.66 0.69 -11.04
N ILE A 118 -22.94 1.35 -9.93
CA ILE A 118 -24.26 1.89 -9.59
C ILE A 118 -24.10 3.41 -9.48
N ASP A 119 -24.55 4.12 -10.51
CA ASP A 119 -24.49 5.58 -10.56
C ASP A 119 -25.33 6.18 -9.44
N ALA A 120 -24.76 7.09 -8.63
CA ALA A 120 -25.43 7.73 -7.50
C ALA A 120 -25.13 9.24 -7.41
N PRO A 121 -26.00 10.02 -6.72
CA PRO A 121 -25.69 11.40 -6.40
C PRO A 121 -24.40 11.48 -5.57
N GLY A 122 -23.38 12.15 -6.10
CA GLY A 122 -22.04 12.19 -5.51
C GLY A 122 -21.20 11.01 -6.01
N PHE A 123 -20.85 10.09 -5.10
CA PHE A 123 -20.01 8.94 -5.43
C PHE A 123 -20.83 7.76 -5.96
N PRO A 124 -20.53 7.24 -7.16
CA PRO A 124 -21.09 5.95 -7.57
C PRO A 124 -20.59 4.84 -6.63
N ILE A 125 -21.40 3.80 -6.46
CA ILE A 125 -20.90 2.53 -5.92
C ILE A 125 -20.22 1.83 -7.08
N THR A 126 -18.91 1.61 -6.98
CA THR A 126 -18.18 0.85 -7.97
C THR A 126 -17.48 -0.32 -7.33
N LEU A 127 -17.73 -1.52 -7.85
CA LEU A 127 -16.86 -2.65 -7.63
C LEU A 127 -15.94 -2.84 -8.83
N GLN A 128 -14.75 -2.23 -8.71
CA GLN A 128 -13.65 -2.43 -9.63
C GLN A 128 -12.58 -3.25 -8.91
N ARG A 129 -12.15 -4.36 -9.50
CA ARG A 129 -11.02 -5.12 -8.96
C ARG A 129 -9.75 -4.74 -9.69
N MET A 130 -8.65 -4.66 -8.95
CA MET A 130 -7.32 -4.41 -9.48
C MET A 130 -6.45 -5.63 -9.20
N TYR A 131 -5.87 -6.23 -10.24
CA TYR A 131 -4.84 -7.24 -10.09
C TYR A 131 -3.47 -6.59 -10.17
N LEU A 132 -2.59 -6.94 -9.22
CA LEU A 132 -1.20 -6.48 -9.15
C LEU A 132 -0.27 -7.69 -9.04
N SER A 133 0.56 -7.96 -10.05
CA SER A 133 1.45 -9.14 -10.02
C SER A 133 2.49 -9.11 -8.89
N GLU A 134 2.86 -7.91 -8.44
CA GLU A 134 3.76 -7.74 -7.28
C GLU A 134 3.12 -8.24 -5.98
N ARG A 135 1.79 -8.30 -5.93
CA ARG A 135 1.01 -8.75 -4.79
C ARG A 135 0.47 -10.18 -4.96
N LYS A 136 1.07 -10.98 -5.84
CA LYS A 136 0.70 -12.40 -6.07
C LYS A 136 0.63 -13.26 -4.80
N ALA A 137 1.36 -12.91 -3.74
CA ALA A 137 1.34 -13.62 -2.46
C ALA A 137 0.20 -13.15 -1.52
N ASN A 138 -0.45 -12.04 -1.81
CA ASN A 138 -1.49 -11.47 -0.97
C ASN A 138 -2.82 -12.16 -1.26
N ASP A 139 -3.29 -12.93 -0.28
CA ASP A 139 -4.56 -13.63 -0.39
C ASP A 139 -5.74 -12.72 0.00
N GLY A 140 -6.51 -12.26 -1.00
CA GLY A 140 -7.65 -11.37 -0.82
C GLY A 140 -9.01 -12.08 -0.90
N ALA A 141 -10.09 -11.32 -0.70
CA ALA A 141 -11.46 -11.83 -0.84
C ALA A 141 -11.79 -12.29 -2.28
N PHE A 142 -11.08 -11.73 -3.27
CA PHE A 142 -11.12 -12.13 -4.69
C PHE A 142 -9.96 -13.04 -5.10
N GLY A 143 -9.24 -13.63 -4.13
CA GLY A 143 -8.09 -14.49 -4.38
C GLY A 143 -6.77 -13.71 -4.48
N PHE A 144 -5.72 -14.43 -4.84
CA PHE A 144 -4.35 -13.92 -4.84
C PHE A 144 -4.13 -12.76 -5.81
N GLY A 145 -3.47 -11.70 -5.35
CA GLY A 145 -3.10 -10.53 -6.15
C GLY A 145 -4.25 -9.58 -6.52
N TRP A 146 -5.50 -9.93 -6.19
CA TRP A 146 -6.66 -9.09 -6.44
C TRP A 146 -6.97 -8.16 -5.26
N MET A 147 -7.13 -6.88 -5.57
CA MET A 147 -7.50 -5.79 -4.66
C MET A 147 -8.80 -5.14 -5.13
N PHE A 148 -9.44 -4.37 -4.25
CA PHE A 148 -10.65 -3.63 -4.57
C PHE A 148 -10.74 -2.34 -3.71
N PRO A 149 -11.46 -1.29 -4.16
CA PRO A 149 -11.49 0.02 -3.53
C PRO A 149 -11.83 0.05 -2.05
N TYR A 150 -12.68 -0.87 -1.60
CA TYR A 150 -13.12 -0.92 -0.21
C TYR A 150 -12.14 -1.66 0.72
N ALA A 151 -10.96 -2.06 0.21
CA ALA A 151 -9.85 -2.59 1.01
C ALA A 151 -9.01 -1.49 1.68
N HIS A 152 -9.40 -0.22 1.55
CA HIS A 152 -8.79 0.92 2.25
C HIS A 152 -8.91 0.73 3.76
N LYS A 153 -7.79 0.79 4.47
CA LYS A 153 -7.77 0.62 5.92
C LYS A 153 -6.64 1.39 6.58
N LEU A 154 -6.84 1.68 7.85
CA LEU A 154 -5.77 2.10 8.76
C LEU A 154 -5.20 0.88 9.46
N GLN A 155 -3.93 0.95 9.87
CA GLN A 155 -3.28 -0.02 10.72
C GLN A 155 -2.50 0.70 11.81
N MET A 156 -2.86 0.46 13.08
CA MET A 156 -2.16 1.04 14.23
C MET A 156 -1.01 0.14 14.70
N PHE A 157 0.12 0.76 15.04
CA PHE A 157 1.33 0.12 15.56
C PHE A 157 1.51 0.41 17.06
N ALA A 158 2.42 -0.32 17.71
CA ALA A 158 2.63 -0.28 19.16
C ALA A 158 3.04 1.10 19.69
N ASP A 159 3.62 1.95 18.86
CA ASP A 159 3.96 3.35 19.12
C ASP A 159 2.81 4.33 18.86
N PHE A 160 1.60 3.80 18.59
CA PHE A 160 0.39 4.52 18.19
C PHE A 160 0.47 5.22 16.84
N ASN A 161 1.54 5.03 16.09
CA ASN A 161 1.59 5.47 14.70
C ASN A 161 0.58 4.67 13.88
N ILE A 162 0.01 5.33 12.88
CA ILE A 162 -0.96 4.71 11.98
C ILE A 162 -0.37 4.68 10.58
N VAL A 163 -0.52 3.55 9.89
CA VAL A 163 -0.28 3.46 8.45
C VAL A 163 -1.63 3.33 7.75
N GLU A 164 -1.91 4.24 6.83
CA GLU A 164 -3.01 4.11 5.88
C GLU A 164 -2.56 3.23 4.72
N GLN A 165 -3.28 2.15 4.48
CA GLN A 165 -3.09 1.28 3.32
C GLN A 165 -4.20 1.54 2.31
N ARG A 166 -3.83 2.13 1.18
CA ARG A 166 -4.77 2.51 0.12
C ARG A 166 -5.06 1.34 -0.83
N PRO A 167 -6.17 1.38 -1.57
CA PRO A 167 -6.56 0.31 -2.49
C PRO A 167 -5.63 0.09 -3.68
N ASP A 168 -4.86 1.11 -4.07
CA ASP A 168 -3.80 1.02 -5.08
C ASP A 168 -2.53 0.34 -4.53
N GLY A 169 -2.52 0.06 -3.23
CA GLY A 169 -1.40 -0.53 -2.52
C GLY A 169 -0.37 0.47 -1.99
N SER A 170 -0.55 1.77 -2.23
CA SER A 170 0.27 2.79 -1.58
C SER A 170 0.03 2.81 -0.06
N GLU A 171 1.06 3.20 0.68
CA GLU A 171 1.01 3.33 2.13
C GLU A 171 1.45 4.73 2.53
N ILE A 172 0.74 5.32 3.50
CA ILE A 172 1.06 6.62 4.08
C ILE A 172 1.20 6.49 5.58
N ARG A 173 2.25 7.09 6.14
CA ARG A 173 2.52 7.01 7.57
C ARG A 173 2.06 8.27 8.28
N TYR A 174 1.28 8.07 9.32
CA TYR A 174 0.85 9.09 10.26
C TYR A 174 1.57 8.91 11.58
N THR A 175 2.42 9.88 11.91
CA THR A 175 3.12 9.91 13.19
C THR A 175 2.22 10.55 14.24
N PHE A 176 2.03 9.85 15.36
CA PHE A 176 1.23 10.35 16.48
C PHE A 176 2.06 11.26 17.39
N TYR A 177 1.56 12.47 17.65
CA TYR A 177 2.13 13.43 18.58
C TYR A 177 1.15 13.71 19.72
N PRO A 178 1.46 13.32 20.97
CA PRO A 178 0.59 13.60 22.11
C PRO A 178 0.60 15.12 22.43
N ALA A 179 -0.57 15.70 22.74
CA ALA A 179 -0.63 17.11 23.15
C ALA A 179 0.10 17.41 24.47
N ASN A 180 0.21 16.43 25.37
CA ASN A 180 0.98 16.55 26.60
C ASN A 180 1.77 15.26 26.85
N ALA A 181 3.07 15.30 26.58
CA ALA A 181 3.98 14.15 26.74
C ALA A 181 4.13 13.65 28.19
N ASN A 182 3.67 14.44 29.17
CA ASN A 182 3.77 14.13 30.60
C ASN A 182 2.41 13.78 31.24
N GLN A 183 1.33 13.82 30.48
CA GLN A 183 -0.01 13.52 30.99
C GLN A 183 -0.24 12.01 30.96
N TYR A 184 0.05 11.37 32.10
CA TYR A 184 -0.43 10.03 32.40
C TYR A 184 -1.92 10.09 32.70
N VAL A 185 -2.71 9.23 32.07
CA VAL A 185 -4.14 9.08 32.36
C VAL A 185 -4.36 7.67 32.89
N ASP A 186 -4.88 7.55 34.11
CA ASP A 186 -5.15 6.28 34.78
C ASP A 186 -6.59 5.76 34.55
N SER A 187 -7.39 6.52 33.80
CA SER A 187 -8.81 6.24 33.62
C SER A 187 -9.44 7.02 32.46
N PHE A 188 -9.13 6.62 31.24
CA PHE A 188 -10.05 6.77 30.12
C PHE A 188 -10.08 5.44 29.36
N ASP A 189 -11.27 4.98 28.97
CA ASP A 189 -11.55 3.59 28.53
C ASP A 189 -11.52 2.52 29.66
N GLY A 190 -11.66 2.96 30.92
CA GLY A 190 -11.80 2.07 32.09
C GLY A 190 -10.53 1.31 32.49
N ASP A 191 -9.35 1.82 32.11
CA ASP A 191 -8.07 1.13 32.27
C ASP A 191 -6.95 2.07 32.72
N SER A 192 -6.15 1.59 33.67
CA SER A 192 -5.05 2.32 34.30
C SER A 192 -3.71 2.18 33.54
N MET A 193 -3.70 1.51 32.39
CA MET A 193 -2.48 1.19 31.63
C MET A 193 -2.35 1.95 30.29
N ILE A 194 -3.26 2.88 29.96
CA ILE A 194 -3.09 3.75 28.79
C ILE A 194 -2.26 4.98 29.19
N TYR A 195 -1.02 5.08 28.71
CA TYR A 195 -0.12 6.16 29.10
C TYR A 195 -0.55 7.57 28.64
N TYR A 196 -1.41 7.70 27.62
CA TYR A 196 -1.82 8.99 27.03
C TYR A 196 -3.24 8.98 26.46
N ASN A 197 -3.94 10.11 26.52
CA ASN A 197 -5.23 10.23 25.87
C ASN A 197 -5.07 10.38 24.35
N LEU A 198 -5.32 9.29 23.62
CA LEU A 198 -5.22 9.24 22.16
C LEU A 198 -6.16 10.23 21.43
N ASN A 199 -7.21 10.73 22.09
CA ASN A 199 -8.10 11.75 21.50
C ASN A 199 -7.53 13.18 21.60
N GLN A 200 -6.49 13.39 22.41
CA GLN A 200 -5.85 14.70 22.61
C GLN A 200 -4.58 14.87 21.77
N GLY A 201 -4.10 13.82 21.11
CA GLY A 201 -2.95 13.91 20.22
C GLY A 201 -3.33 14.24 18.78
N THR A 202 -2.33 14.59 17.99
CA THR A 202 -2.47 14.86 16.56
C THR A 202 -1.71 13.83 15.74
N TYR A 203 -2.21 13.55 14.55
CA TYR A 203 -1.53 12.72 13.57
C TYR A 203 -0.96 13.61 12.46
N ILE A 204 0.32 13.43 12.16
CA ILE A 204 1.00 14.17 11.09
C ILE A 204 1.44 13.18 10.02
N SER A 205 0.98 13.40 8.78
CA SER A 205 1.35 12.62 7.61
C SER A 205 2.82 12.87 7.21
N ASP A 206 3.47 11.87 6.62
CA ASP A 206 4.75 12.00 5.94
C ASP A 206 4.63 12.70 4.57
N GLU A 207 3.42 12.83 4.03
CA GLU A 207 3.14 13.61 2.83
C GLU A 207 3.05 15.12 3.12
N PRO A 208 3.89 15.97 2.50
CA PRO A 208 3.76 17.42 2.63
C PRO A 208 2.45 17.89 1.99
N TYR A 209 1.60 18.55 2.78
CA TYR A 209 0.24 18.98 2.40
C TYR A 209 -0.73 17.83 2.07
N GLY A 210 -0.45 16.63 2.57
CA GLY A 210 -1.30 15.45 2.36
C GLY A 210 -2.57 15.43 3.21
N SER A 211 -3.19 14.24 3.24
CA SER A 211 -4.42 14.02 4.01
C SER A 211 -4.21 14.22 5.51
N LYS A 212 -5.23 14.69 6.21
CA LYS A 212 -5.23 14.95 7.65
C LYS A 212 -5.98 13.85 8.38
N LEU A 213 -5.32 13.16 9.29
CA LEU A 213 -5.94 12.14 10.11
C LEU A 213 -6.28 12.68 11.51
N GLU A 214 -7.50 12.47 11.94
CA GLU A 214 -8.02 12.91 13.23
C GLU A 214 -8.76 11.75 13.91
N ARG A 215 -8.59 11.57 15.21
CA ARG A 215 -9.39 10.61 15.98
C ARG A 215 -10.67 11.30 16.43
N LEU A 216 -11.83 10.90 15.91
CA LEU A 216 -13.12 11.48 16.29
C LEU A 216 -13.62 10.92 17.62
N SER A 217 -13.44 9.62 17.83
CA SER A 217 -13.86 8.92 19.04
C SER A 217 -12.99 7.66 19.25
N GLN A 218 -13.26 6.89 20.31
CA GLN A 218 -12.65 5.56 20.47
C GLN A 218 -12.90 4.66 19.25
N ASN A 219 -14.07 4.81 18.63
CA ASN A 219 -14.57 3.92 17.60
C ASN A 219 -14.37 4.45 16.17
N GLU A 220 -13.85 5.67 16.00
CA GLU A 220 -13.80 6.30 14.68
C GLU A 220 -12.60 7.20 14.49
N TYR A 221 -11.93 7.04 13.34
CA TYR A 221 -10.96 7.98 12.79
C TYR A 221 -11.55 8.66 11.56
N LYS A 222 -11.20 9.92 11.34
CA LYS A 222 -11.55 10.68 10.16
C LYS A 222 -10.28 11.10 9.45
N LEU A 223 -10.18 10.72 8.17
CA LEU A 223 -9.17 11.22 7.26
C LEU A 223 -9.83 12.25 6.35
N THR A 224 -9.25 13.44 6.24
CA THR A 224 -9.71 14.51 5.34
C THR A 224 -8.64 14.78 4.30
N THR A 225 -8.95 14.59 3.03
CA THR A 225 -7.99 14.86 1.94
C THR A 225 -7.91 16.36 1.64
N PRO A 226 -6.88 16.84 0.90
CA PRO A 226 -6.81 18.23 0.44
C PRO A 226 -8.01 18.63 -0.43
N GLU A 227 -8.57 17.66 -1.16
CA GLU A 227 -9.79 17.78 -1.97
C GLU A 227 -11.06 17.77 -1.11
N GLY A 228 -10.95 17.78 0.22
CA GLY A 228 -12.06 17.87 1.17
C GLY A 228 -12.98 16.66 1.17
N ILE A 229 -12.55 15.53 0.61
CA ILE A 229 -13.21 14.24 0.81
C ILE A 229 -12.90 13.79 2.23
N THR A 230 -13.87 13.16 2.87
CA THR A 230 -13.68 12.59 4.20
C THR A 230 -13.87 11.09 4.17
N TYR A 231 -12.94 10.36 4.77
CA TYR A 231 -13.01 8.92 4.99
C TYR A 231 -13.15 8.68 6.48
N THR A 232 -14.16 7.92 6.88
CA THR A 232 -14.37 7.50 8.27
C THR A 232 -13.94 6.06 8.39
N PHE A 233 -13.03 5.75 9.31
CA PHE A 233 -12.53 4.42 9.58
C PHE A 233 -12.94 3.96 10.97
N LYS A 234 -13.08 2.65 11.14
CA LYS A 234 -13.26 2.03 12.44
C LYS A 234 -12.04 2.29 13.32
N GLY A 235 -12.32 2.66 14.55
CA GLY A 235 -11.35 2.93 15.59
C GLY A 235 -10.54 1.71 16.00
N TYR A 236 -9.46 1.99 16.71
CA TYR A 236 -8.62 1.00 17.35
C TYR A 236 -8.73 1.14 18.86
N ASP A 237 -8.78 0.01 19.54
CA ASP A 237 -8.45 -0.09 20.94
C ASP A 237 -6.91 -0.08 21.11
N ALA A 238 -6.42 0.12 22.33
CA ALA A 238 -4.99 0.05 22.59
C ALA A 238 -4.39 -1.27 22.05
N VAL A 239 -3.20 -1.22 21.41
CA VAL A 239 -2.66 -2.33 20.60
C VAL A 239 -2.50 -3.65 21.36
N TRP A 240 -2.35 -3.59 22.69
CA TRP A 240 -2.28 -4.77 23.56
C TRP A 240 -3.64 -5.38 23.92
N ARG A 241 -4.76 -4.80 23.45
CA ARG A 241 -6.11 -5.32 23.60
C ARG A 241 -6.50 -6.16 22.40
N GLU A 242 -7.45 -7.06 22.63
CA GLU A 242 -8.14 -7.74 21.54
C GLU A 242 -8.83 -6.69 20.67
N GLN A 243 -8.44 -6.65 19.41
CA GLN A 243 -9.03 -5.74 18.44
C GLN A 243 -10.26 -6.37 17.82
N SER A 244 -11.27 -5.53 17.57
CA SER A 244 -12.40 -5.92 16.72
C SER A 244 -11.91 -6.33 15.32
N LYS A 245 -12.60 -7.28 14.68
CA LYS A 245 -12.22 -7.78 13.34
C LYS A 245 -12.37 -6.71 12.25
N ASP A 246 -13.14 -5.67 12.52
CA ASP A 246 -13.34 -4.50 11.67
C ASP A 246 -12.45 -3.30 12.03
N ALA A 247 -11.60 -3.39 13.07
CA ALA A 247 -10.68 -2.33 13.45
C ALA A 247 -9.86 -1.81 12.26
N GLY A 248 -9.83 -0.49 12.09
CA GLY A 248 -9.14 0.18 10.99
C GLY A 248 -9.84 0.12 9.63
N LYS A 249 -10.93 -0.64 9.45
CA LYS A 249 -11.63 -0.73 8.15
C LYS A 249 -12.43 0.52 7.84
N LEU A 250 -12.56 0.83 6.56
CA LEU A 250 -13.33 1.98 6.07
C LEU A 250 -14.82 1.81 6.37
N LEU A 251 -15.43 2.74 7.11
CA LEU A 251 -16.86 2.74 7.42
C LEU A 251 -17.67 3.62 6.47
N ALA A 252 -17.12 4.75 6.05
CA ALA A 252 -17.82 5.67 5.15
C ALA A 252 -16.88 6.58 4.39
N VAL A 253 -17.34 7.05 3.23
CA VAL A 253 -16.71 8.13 2.48
C VAL A 253 -17.73 9.17 2.12
N GLN A 254 -17.40 10.43 2.34
CA GLN A 254 -18.29 11.55 2.14
C GLN A 254 -17.61 12.65 1.32
N ASP A 255 -18.32 13.15 0.30
CA ASP A 255 -17.87 14.26 -0.53
C ASP A 255 -18.11 15.61 0.16
N ARG A 256 -17.64 16.71 -0.46
CA ARG A 256 -17.86 18.07 0.05
C ARG A 256 -19.33 18.50 0.10
N ASN A 257 -20.19 17.83 -0.64
CA ASN A 257 -21.63 18.11 -0.71
C ASN A 257 -22.44 17.30 0.31
N GLY A 258 -21.78 16.43 1.10
CA GLY A 258 -22.41 15.58 2.09
C GLY A 258 -22.95 14.26 1.54
N ASN A 259 -22.73 13.93 0.26
CA ASN A 259 -23.10 12.63 -0.28
C ASN A 259 -22.18 11.57 0.32
N THR A 260 -22.78 10.54 0.92
CA THR A 260 -22.04 9.51 1.66
C THR A 260 -22.25 8.12 1.07
N VAL A 261 -21.16 7.38 0.91
CA VAL A 261 -21.15 5.94 0.72
C VAL A 261 -20.75 5.30 2.05
N SER A 262 -21.55 4.36 2.54
CA SER A 262 -21.32 3.66 3.82
C SER A 262 -21.09 2.17 3.60
N LEU A 263 -20.30 1.57 4.48
CA LEU A 263 -19.84 0.19 4.41
C LEU A 263 -20.23 -0.56 5.68
N SER A 264 -20.71 -1.78 5.53
CA SER A 264 -21.07 -2.66 6.65
C SER A 264 -20.30 -3.97 6.60
N TYR A 265 -19.91 -4.46 7.77
CA TYR A 265 -19.08 -5.66 7.92
C TYR A 265 -19.79 -6.72 8.76
N ASP A 266 -19.52 -7.99 8.49
CA ASP A 266 -19.96 -9.08 9.35
C ASP A 266 -19.08 -9.23 10.60
N SER A 267 -19.42 -10.18 11.48
CA SER A 267 -18.65 -10.46 12.71
C SER A 267 -17.23 -10.98 12.45
N GLN A 268 -16.92 -11.42 11.23
CA GLN A 268 -15.57 -11.81 10.81
C GLN A 268 -14.81 -10.63 10.18
N GLY A 269 -15.44 -9.46 10.10
CA GLY A 269 -14.91 -8.26 9.49
C GLY A 269 -14.95 -8.28 7.96
N ARG A 270 -15.70 -9.17 7.31
CA ARG A 270 -15.82 -9.17 5.85
C ARG A 270 -16.85 -8.14 5.41
N LEU A 271 -16.57 -7.40 4.34
CA LEU A 271 -17.48 -6.39 3.81
C LEU A 271 -18.73 -7.08 3.26
N THR A 272 -19.90 -6.75 3.77
CA THR A 272 -21.17 -7.38 3.35
C THR A 272 -22.05 -6.45 2.55
N VAL A 273 -22.04 -5.16 2.85
CA VAL A 273 -22.92 -4.18 2.19
C VAL A 273 -22.18 -2.87 1.95
N VAL A 274 -22.38 -2.31 0.76
CA VAL A 274 -22.01 -0.93 0.42
C VAL A 274 -23.30 -0.19 0.07
N THR A 275 -23.58 0.93 0.75
CA THR A 275 -24.82 1.72 0.57
C THR A 275 -24.49 3.13 0.14
N ASP A 276 -25.18 3.65 -0.87
CA ASP A 276 -24.99 5.01 -1.37
C ASP A 276 -25.78 6.06 -0.57
N SER A 277 -25.69 7.32 -1.03
CA SER A 277 -26.33 8.48 -0.42
C SER A 277 -27.87 8.46 -0.47
N VAL A 278 -28.46 7.64 -1.34
CA VAL A 278 -29.93 7.52 -1.51
C VAL A 278 -30.47 6.19 -0.99
N GLY A 279 -29.64 5.38 -0.33
CA GLY A 279 -30.03 4.13 0.32
C GLY A 279 -30.03 2.90 -0.59
N ARG A 280 -29.47 2.98 -1.80
CA ARG A 280 -29.28 1.79 -2.65
C ARG A 280 -28.05 1.02 -2.17
N ALA A 281 -28.18 -0.30 -2.13
CA ALA A 281 -27.18 -1.19 -1.57
C ALA A 281 -26.62 -2.17 -2.62
N LEU A 282 -25.31 -2.39 -2.57
CA LEU A 282 -24.61 -3.50 -3.19
C LEU A 282 -24.24 -4.50 -2.08
N THR A 283 -24.67 -5.75 -2.22
CA THR A 283 -24.41 -6.82 -1.25
C THR A 283 -23.31 -7.74 -1.77
N LEU A 284 -22.40 -8.15 -0.89
CA LEU A 284 -21.38 -9.14 -1.15
C LEU A 284 -21.71 -10.43 -0.38
N GLU A 285 -21.78 -11.54 -1.10
CA GLU A 285 -22.07 -12.88 -0.55
C GLU A 285 -20.79 -13.70 -0.51
N TYR A 286 -20.61 -14.52 0.53
CA TYR A 286 -19.37 -15.27 0.76
C TYR A 286 -19.60 -16.79 0.81
N THR A 287 -18.63 -17.53 0.27
CA THR A 287 -18.43 -18.96 0.52
C THR A 287 -17.06 -19.14 1.18
N GLY A 288 -17.04 -19.46 2.47
CA GLY A 288 -15.82 -19.36 3.27
C GLY A 288 -15.31 -17.91 3.30
N ASP A 289 -14.03 -17.69 3.01
CA ASP A 289 -13.42 -16.35 3.02
C ASP A 289 -13.42 -15.66 1.63
N ARG A 290 -14.05 -16.28 0.62
CA ARG A 290 -14.11 -15.78 -0.75
C ARG A 290 -15.48 -15.18 -1.08
N VAL A 291 -15.48 -14.07 -1.82
CA VAL A 291 -16.70 -13.49 -2.37
C VAL A 291 -17.24 -14.44 -3.44
N SER A 292 -18.41 -15.01 -3.19
CA SER A 292 -19.09 -15.91 -4.14
C SER A 292 -19.95 -15.16 -5.15
N ALA A 293 -20.55 -14.04 -4.74
CA ALA A 293 -21.36 -13.21 -5.60
C ALA A 293 -21.40 -11.76 -5.08
N ILE A 294 -21.68 -10.84 -5.99
CA ILE A 294 -22.21 -9.52 -5.65
C ILE A 294 -23.62 -9.40 -6.21
N VAL A 295 -24.47 -8.66 -5.51
CA VAL A 295 -25.88 -8.48 -5.84
C VAL A 295 -26.24 -7.01 -5.70
N ASP A 296 -26.78 -6.41 -6.75
CA ASP A 296 -27.29 -5.04 -6.68
C ASP A 296 -28.76 -4.98 -6.24
N VAL A 297 -29.27 -3.75 -6.13
CA VAL A 297 -30.66 -3.47 -5.77
C VAL A 297 -31.72 -3.98 -6.75
N LEU A 298 -31.33 -4.40 -7.96
CA LEU A 298 -32.21 -4.98 -8.96
C LEU A 298 -32.10 -6.51 -9.00
N ASP A 299 -31.48 -7.12 -7.98
CA ASP A 299 -31.17 -8.55 -7.90
C ASP A 299 -30.30 -9.07 -9.06
N ARG A 300 -29.58 -8.18 -9.76
CA ARG A 300 -28.61 -8.58 -10.78
C ARG A 300 -27.37 -9.12 -10.07
N ARG A 301 -26.93 -10.31 -10.48
CA ARG A 301 -25.84 -11.03 -9.81
C ARG A 301 -24.62 -11.14 -10.70
N THR A 302 -23.46 -10.81 -10.14
CA THR A 302 -22.16 -11.19 -10.70
C THR A 302 -21.56 -12.27 -9.81
N VAL A 303 -21.27 -13.44 -10.37
CA VAL A 303 -20.84 -14.64 -9.64
C VAL A 303 -19.36 -14.90 -9.87
N TYR A 304 -18.63 -15.25 -8.81
CA TYR A 304 -17.20 -15.50 -8.83
C TYR A 304 -16.93 -16.97 -8.53
N ALA A 305 -16.02 -17.57 -9.29
CA ALA A 305 -15.53 -18.91 -9.03
C ALA A 305 -14.02 -18.91 -8.85
N TYR A 306 -13.53 -19.91 -8.12
CA TYR A 306 -12.15 -20.02 -7.71
C TYR A 306 -11.62 -21.42 -8.04
N ASP A 307 -10.33 -21.50 -8.38
CA ASP A 307 -9.62 -22.77 -8.52
C ASP A 307 -9.28 -23.38 -7.15
N ALA A 308 -8.75 -24.60 -7.16
CA ALA A 308 -8.37 -25.32 -5.94
C ALA A 308 -7.20 -24.66 -5.18
N ALA A 309 -6.43 -23.79 -5.83
CA ALA A 309 -5.36 -23.02 -5.21
C ALA A 309 -5.87 -21.69 -4.63
N GLY A 310 -7.16 -21.38 -4.78
CA GLY A 310 -7.79 -20.17 -4.27
C GLY A 310 -7.65 -18.95 -5.17
N ASN A 311 -7.17 -19.10 -6.41
CA ASN A 311 -7.18 -18.03 -7.40
C ASN A 311 -8.57 -17.88 -7.99
N LEU A 312 -8.96 -16.65 -8.34
CA LEU A 312 -10.19 -16.41 -9.08
C LEU A 312 -10.11 -17.03 -10.48
N SER A 313 -10.87 -18.09 -10.75
CA SER A 313 -10.86 -18.75 -12.06
C SER A 313 -11.82 -18.11 -13.06
N SER A 314 -12.97 -17.58 -12.61
CA SER A 314 -13.94 -16.97 -13.51
C SER A 314 -14.88 -15.97 -12.84
N VAL A 315 -15.41 -15.06 -13.65
CA VAL A 315 -16.52 -14.16 -13.29
C VAL A 315 -17.65 -14.29 -14.30
N THR A 316 -18.85 -14.59 -13.81
CA THR A 316 -20.07 -14.64 -14.62
C THR A 316 -20.90 -13.40 -14.33
N ARG A 317 -21.08 -12.57 -15.35
CA ARG A 317 -21.85 -11.32 -15.26
C ARG A 317 -23.37 -11.57 -15.31
N PRO A 318 -24.20 -10.56 -14.98
CA PRO A 318 -25.65 -10.69 -15.02
C PRO A 318 -26.22 -10.99 -16.43
N ASP A 319 -25.50 -10.62 -17.48
CA ASP A 319 -25.85 -10.91 -18.88
C ASP A 319 -25.40 -12.30 -19.36
N GLY A 320 -24.81 -13.10 -18.48
CA GLY A 320 -24.32 -14.45 -18.77
C GLY A 320 -22.95 -14.50 -19.44
N LEU A 321 -22.30 -13.35 -19.70
CA LEU A 321 -20.92 -13.35 -20.19
C LEU A 321 -19.97 -13.85 -19.10
N VAL A 322 -19.09 -14.76 -19.47
CA VAL A 322 -18.10 -15.37 -18.57
C VAL A 322 -16.71 -14.89 -18.91
N TRP A 323 -16.03 -14.29 -17.94
CA TRP A 323 -14.62 -13.97 -17.99
C TRP A 323 -13.83 -15.06 -17.27
N THR A 324 -12.73 -15.51 -17.85
CA THR A 324 -11.89 -16.56 -17.24
C THR A 324 -10.45 -16.10 -17.07
N TYR A 325 -9.80 -16.62 -16.04
CA TYR A 325 -8.44 -16.28 -15.65
C TYR A 325 -7.64 -17.56 -15.40
N THR A 326 -6.39 -17.59 -15.84
CA THR A 326 -5.47 -18.70 -15.56
C THR A 326 -4.23 -18.19 -14.85
N TYR A 327 -3.65 -19.04 -14.01
CA TYR A 327 -2.51 -18.70 -13.16
C TYR A 327 -1.41 -19.75 -13.31
N ASP A 328 -0.18 -19.37 -12.97
CA ASP A 328 0.88 -20.33 -12.71
C ASP A 328 0.90 -20.77 -11.24
N ASN A 329 1.85 -21.64 -10.88
CA ASN A 329 1.98 -22.18 -9.53
C ASN A 329 2.41 -21.14 -8.48
N GLU A 330 2.80 -19.94 -8.89
CA GLU A 330 3.15 -18.82 -8.00
C GLU A 330 1.99 -17.81 -7.88
N HIS A 331 0.78 -18.19 -8.33
CA HIS A 331 -0.40 -17.35 -8.35
C HIS A 331 -0.27 -16.11 -9.26
N ARG A 332 0.64 -16.15 -10.25
CA ARG A 332 0.73 -15.09 -11.27
C ARG A 332 -0.26 -15.35 -12.39
N LEU A 333 -1.04 -14.34 -12.73
CA LEU A 333 -1.99 -14.37 -13.83
C LEU A 333 -1.29 -14.56 -15.18
N THR A 334 -1.52 -15.69 -15.85
CA THR A 334 -0.92 -16.05 -17.14
C THR A 334 -1.84 -15.77 -18.32
N SER A 335 -3.16 -15.73 -18.12
CA SER A 335 -4.11 -15.34 -19.17
C SER A 335 -5.41 -14.79 -18.62
N THR A 336 -6.02 -13.88 -19.37
CA THR A 336 -7.43 -13.51 -19.26
C THR A 336 -8.13 -13.83 -20.57
N THR A 337 -9.36 -14.31 -20.49
CA THR A 337 -10.22 -14.47 -21.67
C THR A 337 -11.55 -13.80 -21.39
N ARG A 338 -11.93 -12.88 -22.28
CA ARG A 338 -13.20 -12.18 -22.22
C ARG A 338 -13.91 -12.26 -23.57
N PRO A 339 -15.24 -12.46 -23.62
CA PRO A 339 -15.99 -12.55 -24.87
C PRO A 339 -15.90 -11.30 -25.75
N ASP A 340 -15.76 -10.13 -25.14
CA ASP A 340 -15.74 -8.81 -25.79
C ASP A 340 -14.32 -8.39 -26.25
N THR A 341 -13.28 -8.69 -25.46
CA THR A 341 -11.91 -8.26 -25.77
C THR A 341 -10.98 -9.35 -26.28
N GLY A 342 -11.39 -10.62 -26.25
CA GLY A 342 -10.57 -11.77 -26.65
C GLY A 342 -9.65 -12.27 -25.53
N VAL A 343 -8.54 -12.88 -25.94
CA VAL A 343 -7.57 -13.50 -25.03
C VAL A 343 -6.36 -12.60 -24.85
N GLU A 344 -5.99 -12.33 -23.61
CA GLU A 344 -4.72 -11.71 -23.22
C GLU A 344 -3.87 -12.75 -22.49
N ALA A 345 -2.56 -12.78 -22.78
CA ALA A 345 -1.62 -13.74 -22.21
C ALA A 345 -0.31 -13.06 -21.78
N PHE A 346 0.23 -13.52 -20.65
CA PHE A 346 1.41 -12.96 -19.99
C PHE A 346 2.42 -14.07 -19.71
N VAL A 347 3.68 -13.84 -20.11
CA VAL A 347 4.80 -14.74 -19.83
C VAL A 347 5.79 -14.04 -18.92
N TYR A 348 6.18 -14.71 -17.85
CA TYR A 348 7.05 -14.17 -16.81
C TYR A 348 8.49 -14.73 -16.93
N SER A 349 9.45 -13.92 -16.49
CA SER A 349 10.81 -14.34 -16.15
C SER A 349 11.16 -13.76 -14.78
N GLY A 350 11.18 -14.60 -13.76
CA GLY A 350 11.05 -14.12 -12.38
C GLY A 350 9.71 -13.38 -12.22
N ASP A 351 9.69 -12.24 -11.55
CA ASP A 351 8.46 -11.49 -11.31
C ASP A 351 8.07 -10.50 -12.42
N ARG A 352 8.86 -10.44 -13.49
CA ARG A 352 8.68 -9.51 -14.60
C ARG A 352 7.96 -10.20 -15.75
N VAL A 353 6.92 -9.57 -16.28
CA VAL A 353 6.34 -9.93 -17.57
C VAL A 353 7.35 -9.59 -18.67
N ILE A 354 7.75 -10.60 -19.43
CA ILE A 354 8.68 -10.47 -20.58
C ILE A 354 7.96 -10.54 -21.92
N ARG A 355 6.73 -11.05 -21.95
CA ARG A 355 5.91 -11.09 -23.14
C ARG A 355 4.44 -10.91 -22.79
N TYR A 356 3.81 -9.97 -23.46
CA TYR A 356 2.38 -9.75 -23.45
C TYR A 356 1.82 -10.04 -24.85
N THR A 357 0.71 -10.76 -24.95
CA THR A 357 0.07 -11.06 -26.23
C THR A 357 -1.43 -10.87 -26.08
N LYS A 358 -2.03 -10.10 -27.00
CA LYS A 358 -3.46 -9.87 -27.08
C LYS A 358 -3.99 -10.40 -28.41
N ALA A 359 -4.77 -11.47 -28.37
CA ALA A 359 -5.46 -11.96 -29.56
C ALA A 359 -6.47 -10.89 -30.03
N ASN A 360 -6.33 -10.43 -31.27
CA ASN A 360 -6.95 -9.26 -31.93
C ASN A 360 -6.09 -7.98 -31.99
N SER A 361 -4.82 -7.99 -31.58
CA SER A 361 -3.86 -6.91 -31.88
C SER A 361 -2.48 -7.48 -32.19
N LEU A 362 -1.82 -6.89 -33.20
CA LEU A 362 -0.49 -7.28 -33.67
C LEU A 362 0.49 -7.48 -32.51
N ILE A 363 1.22 -8.59 -32.54
CA ILE A 363 2.18 -9.02 -31.52
C ILE A 363 3.25 -7.93 -31.30
N THR A 364 3.23 -7.24 -30.17
CA THR A 364 4.36 -6.40 -29.72
C THR A 364 5.37 -7.31 -29.03
N ASN A 365 6.35 -7.82 -29.76
CA ASN A 365 7.52 -8.43 -29.15
C ASN A 365 8.38 -7.32 -28.53
N MET A 366 8.39 -7.17 -27.21
CA MET A 366 9.41 -6.39 -26.52
C MET A 366 10.73 -7.18 -26.57
N ASN A 367 11.50 -6.97 -27.63
CA ASN A 367 12.81 -7.60 -27.78
C ASN A 367 13.76 -7.07 -26.70
N THR A 368 14.32 -8.00 -25.93
CA THR A 368 15.49 -7.80 -25.10
C THR A 368 16.62 -7.22 -25.95
N VAL A 369 17.09 -6.01 -25.63
CA VAL A 369 18.31 -5.47 -26.20
C VAL A 369 19.48 -6.33 -25.72
N ARG A 370 19.95 -7.26 -26.57
CA ARG A 370 21.25 -7.90 -26.36
C ARG A 370 22.32 -6.83 -26.60
N MET A 371 22.95 -6.37 -25.53
CA MET A 371 24.24 -5.69 -25.65
C MET A 371 25.22 -6.68 -26.28
N ARG A 372 25.73 -6.37 -27.48
CA ARG A 372 26.92 -7.03 -28.01
C ARG A 372 28.12 -6.50 -27.23
N THR A 373 28.88 -7.44 -26.68
CA THR A 373 30.19 -7.29 -26.04
C THR A 373 31.19 -6.56 -26.91
#